data_AF-A0AAU7UDE1-F1
#
_entry.id   AF-A0AAU7UDE1-F1
#
_cell.length_a   1.000
_cell.length_b   1.000
_cell.length_c   1.000
_cell.angle_alpha   90.00
_cell.angle_beta   90.00
_cell.angle_gamma   90.00
#
_symmetry.space_group_name_H-M   'P 1'
#
loop_
_entity.id
_entity.type
_entity.pdbx_description
1 polymer ?
#
loop_
_entity_poly.entity_id
_entity_poly.type
_entity_poly.pdbx_seq_one_letter_code
_entity_poly.pdbx_strand_id
1 'polypeptide(L)'
;MLFGLSLGGAVGPQIQLLSAADHRAPLDVQLSADVPAGSAVSWEFGDGQQGSGSRITHTYYRPGQYELTVQLRLPDGRVSQARAQVTVESGGPEQAVLTVLQGSDSLALSAGSSRVYLPYTPQYTLDGRPVTGRRQTLTPGLHTASLLIKGSDGPLLRTVRFQSGPVPGNLAFDQEVVRLTNRARAQGWDCTRQAPGGPALSALALNDRLSEAARAQSVGMALGRYFAHVSAVDGSDPFQRIDATGYRGRAEAENIAAGQTTPQQVVDAWLRSPGHCHNIMGDYTEIGVAYAALQGSVYGQYWTQTFGRP
;
A
#
# COMPACT_ATOMS: atom_id res chain seq x y z
N MET A 1 -13.02 -14.60 -5.49
CA MET A 1 -13.54 -15.87 -6.05
C MET A 1 -13.21 -15.90 -7.53
N LEU A 2 -12.58 -16.97 -8.03
CA LEU A 2 -12.34 -17.17 -9.47
C LEU A 2 -13.62 -17.77 -10.07
N PHE A 3 -14.30 -17.02 -10.92
CA PHE A 3 -15.39 -17.57 -11.74
C PHE A 3 -14.83 -17.90 -13.12
N GLY A 4 -14.56 -19.17 -13.38
CA GLY A 4 -14.25 -19.67 -14.71
C GLY A 4 -15.54 -20.02 -15.44
N LEU A 5 -15.81 -19.38 -16.58
CA LEU A 5 -16.88 -19.78 -17.50
C LEU A 5 -16.26 -20.55 -18.66
N SER A 6 -16.65 -21.81 -18.82
CA SER A 6 -16.29 -22.67 -19.95
C SER A 6 -17.32 -22.54 -21.06
N LEU A 7 -16.87 -22.33 -22.30
CA LEU A 7 -17.70 -22.33 -23.50
C LEU A 7 -17.06 -23.18 -24.59
N GLY A 8 -17.52 -24.43 -24.73
CA GLY A 8 -17.40 -25.21 -25.96
C GLY A 8 -15.98 -25.53 -26.45
N GLY A 9 -15.08 -25.96 -25.57
CA GLY A 9 -13.76 -26.52 -25.96
C GLY A 9 -12.68 -25.49 -26.30
N ALA A 10 -13.01 -24.20 -26.33
CA ALA A 10 -12.05 -23.11 -26.12
C ALA A 10 -12.17 -22.67 -24.65
N VAL A 11 -11.05 -22.46 -23.96
CA VAL A 11 -11.08 -21.94 -22.60
C VAL A 11 -11.68 -20.53 -22.68
N GLY A 12 -12.83 -20.32 -22.06
CA GLY A 12 -13.51 -19.02 -22.03
C GLY A 12 -12.69 -17.97 -21.25
N PRO A 13 -13.14 -16.70 -21.25
CA PRO A 13 -12.41 -15.61 -20.61
C PRO A 13 -12.26 -15.84 -19.09
N GLN A 14 -11.07 -15.59 -18.54
CA GLN A 14 -10.77 -15.76 -17.11
C GLN A 14 -10.81 -14.42 -16.37
N ILE A 15 -11.85 -14.20 -15.57
CA ILE A 15 -11.97 -12.98 -14.75
C ILE A 15 -11.13 -13.15 -13.47
N GLN A 16 -10.07 -12.33 -13.33
CA GLN A 16 -9.26 -12.26 -12.12
C GLN A 16 -9.39 -10.89 -11.45
N LEU A 17 -10.30 -10.78 -10.48
CA LEU A 17 -10.40 -9.62 -9.59
C LEU A 17 -9.02 -9.29 -8.99
N LEU A 18 -8.50 -8.08 -9.21
CA LEU A 18 -7.15 -7.71 -8.78
C LEU A 18 -7.08 -6.81 -7.55
N SER A 19 -8.13 -6.08 -7.15
CA SER A 19 -8.02 -5.21 -5.97
C SER A 19 -9.37 -4.81 -5.39
N ALA A 20 -9.82 -5.56 -4.40
CA ALA A 20 -9.84 -5.07 -3.03
C ALA A 20 -10.30 -6.24 -2.17
N ALA A 21 -9.52 -6.58 -1.15
CA ALA A 21 -9.89 -7.64 -0.21
C ALA A 21 -11.18 -7.31 0.57
N ASP A 22 -11.74 -6.10 0.42
CA ASP A 22 -12.92 -5.61 1.14
C ASP A 22 -14.16 -5.33 0.27
N HIS A 23 -14.08 -5.50 -1.07
CA HIS A 23 -15.18 -5.28 -2.02
C HIS A 23 -15.81 -3.86 -2.02
N ARG A 24 -15.12 -2.82 -1.51
CA ARG A 24 -15.70 -1.47 -1.35
C ARG A 24 -15.37 -0.52 -2.50
N ALA A 25 -16.28 0.44 -2.76
CA ALA A 25 -16.03 1.54 -3.70
C ALA A 25 -15.03 2.58 -3.14
N PRO A 26 -14.15 3.17 -3.99
CA PRO A 26 -13.92 2.81 -5.39
C PRO A 26 -13.19 1.46 -5.51
N LEU A 27 -13.74 0.55 -6.31
CA LEU A 27 -13.22 -0.82 -6.46
C LEU A 27 -12.49 -0.98 -7.80
N ASP A 28 -11.18 -1.17 -7.75
CA ASP A 28 -10.36 -1.47 -8.92
C ASP A 28 -10.42 -2.97 -9.24
N VAL A 29 -10.97 -3.33 -10.39
CA VAL A 29 -10.95 -4.70 -10.91
C VAL A 29 -9.97 -4.78 -12.07
N GLN A 30 -9.18 -5.85 -12.13
CA GLN A 30 -8.56 -6.23 -13.39
C GLN A 30 -9.37 -7.37 -13.98
N LEU A 31 -9.42 -7.38 -15.29
CA LEU A 31 -10.17 -8.32 -16.06
C LEU A 31 -9.22 -8.85 -17.12
N SER A 32 -9.30 -10.16 -17.35
CA SER A 32 -8.48 -10.81 -18.36
C SER A 32 -9.32 -11.79 -19.18
N ALA A 33 -8.88 -12.01 -20.41
CA ALA A 33 -9.44 -13.02 -21.29
C ALA A 33 -8.28 -13.76 -21.96
N ASP A 34 -8.22 -15.07 -21.75
CA ASP A 34 -7.28 -15.92 -22.48
C ASP A 34 -7.89 -16.24 -23.84
N VAL A 35 -7.32 -15.67 -24.90
CA VAL A 35 -7.82 -15.81 -26.27
C VAL A 35 -6.67 -15.99 -27.26
N PRO A 36 -6.89 -16.70 -28.38
CA PRO A 36 -5.89 -16.84 -29.43
C PRO A 36 -5.37 -15.49 -29.92
N ALA A 37 -4.10 -15.44 -30.34
CA ALA A 37 -3.51 -14.27 -30.95
C ALA A 37 -4.34 -13.79 -32.16
N GLY A 38 -4.53 -12.47 -32.26
CA GLY A 38 -5.39 -11.86 -33.28
C GLY A 38 -6.88 -11.82 -32.94
N SER A 39 -7.31 -12.36 -31.79
CA SER A 39 -8.68 -12.20 -31.30
C SER A 39 -8.92 -10.77 -30.77
N ALA A 40 -10.14 -10.27 -30.95
CA ALA A 40 -10.58 -9.02 -30.33
C ALA A 40 -11.40 -9.32 -29.06
N VAL A 41 -11.21 -8.49 -28.03
CA VAL A 41 -11.90 -8.58 -26.74
C VAL A 41 -12.52 -7.23 -26.43
N SER A 42 -13.82 -7.20 -26.15
CA SER A 42 -14.54 -6.03 -25.68
C SER A 42 -15.26 -6.32 -24.36
N TRP A 43 -15.37 -5.29 -23.53
CA TRP A 43 -15.93 -5.33 -22.18
C TRP A 43 -17.02 -4.28 -22.03
N GLU A 44 -18.12 -4.64 -21.41
CA GLU A 44 -19.15 -3.73 -20.90
C GLU A 44 -19.23 -3.94 -19.40
N PHE A 45 -18.91 -2.92 -18.60
CA PHE A 45 -18.71 -3.12 -17.17
C PHE A 45 -20.01 -3.09 -16.34
N GLY A 46 -21.15 -2.76 -16.96
CA GLY A 46 -22.44 -2.64 -16.29
C GLY A 46 -22.70 -1.29 -15.62
N ASP A 47 -21.71 -0.39 -15.59
CA ASP A 47 -21.80 0.97 -15.04
C ASP A 47 -21.94 2.04 -16.15
N GLY A 48 -22.16 1.61 -17.40
CA GLY A 48 -22.23 2.47 -18.59
C GLY A 48 -20.88 2.68 -19.27
N GLN A 49 -19.77 2.20 -18.70
CA GLN A 49 -18.45 2.26 -19.33
C GLN A 49 -18.14 0.97 -20.11
N GLN A 50 -17.22 1.11 -21.08
CA GLN A 50 -16.76 0.03 -21.95
C GLN A 50 -15.24 0.03 -22.05
N GLY A 51 -14.68 -1.12 -22.43
CA GLY A 51 -13.24 -1.28 -22.62
C GLY A 51 -12.89 -2.35 -23.64
N SER A 52 -11.61 -2.49 -23.97
CA SER A 52 -11.13 -3.51 -24.90
C SER A 52 -9.74 -4.01 -24.54
N GLY A 53 -9.38 -5.19 -25.05
CA GLY A 53 -8.09 -5.84 -24.81
C GLY A 53 -8.21 -7.08 -23.92
N SER A 54 -7.24 -7.99 -24.05
CA SER A 54 -7.18 -9.25 -23.30
C SER A 54 -6.83 -9.07 -21.82
N ARG A 55 -6.38 -7.87 -21.43
CA ARG A 55 -6.17 -7.47 -20.04
C ARG A 55 -6.52 -5.99 -19.88
N ILE A 56 -7.40 -5.67 -18.94
CA ILE A 56 -7.83 -4.30 -18.68
C ILE A 56 -8.09 -4.09 -17.18
N THR A 57 -7.88 -2.87 -16.70
CA THR A 57 -8.29 -2.47 -15.35
C THR A 57 -9.49 -1.52 -15.46
N HIS A 58 -10.48 -1.70 -14.59
CA HIS A 58 -11.68 -0.88 -14.49
C HIS A 58 -11.94 -0.50 -13.04
N THR A 59 -12.45 0.71 -12.80
CA THR A 59 -12.79 1.19 -11.45
C THR A 59 -14.29 1.37 -11.31
N TYR A 60 -14.91 0.62 -10.40
CA TYR A 60 -16.29 0.86 -10.00
C TYR A 60 -16.33 1.92 -8.90
N TYR A 61 -16.64 3.15 -9.28
CA TYR A 61 -16.65 4.27 -8.34
C TYR A 61 -17.83 4.28 -7.39
N ARG A 62 -18.94 3.59 -7.68
CA ARG A 62 -20.14 3.64 -6.84
C ARG A 62 -20.46 2.26 -6.26
N PRO A 63 -21.06 2.20 -5.05
CA PRO A 63 -21.62 0.96 -4.57
C PRO A 63 -22.80 0.55 -5.45
N GLY A 64 -22.93 -0.75 -5.71
CA GLY A 64 -23.94 -1.27 -6.62
C GLY A 64 -23.67 -2.72 -7.03
N GLN A 65 -24.63 -3.26 -7.78
CA GLN A 65 -24.46 -4.53 -8.48
C GLN A 65 -24.33 -4.23 -9.97
N TYR A 66 -23.27 -4.73 -10.59
CA TYR A 66 -22.94 -4.48 -11.97
C TYR A 66 -22.88 -5.80 -12.74
N GLU A 67 -23.63 -5.88 -13.84
CA GLU A 67 -23.52 -6.98 -14.79
C GLU A 67 -22.38 -6.69 -15.77
N LEU A 68 -21.23 -7.31 -15.54
CA LEU A 68 -20.08 -7.30 -16.44
C LEU A 68 -20.37 -8.24 -17.62
N THR A 69 -20.25 -7.75 -18.84
CA THR A 69 -20.29 -8.55 -20.08
C THR A 69 -18.95 -8.49 -20.79
N VAL A 70 -18.46 -9.65 -21.25
CA VAL A 70 -17.29 -9.76 -22.11
C VAL A 70 -17.68 -10.41 -23.42
N GLN A 71 -17.22 -9.84 -24.52
CA GLN A 71 -17.40 -10.37 -25.86
C GLN A 71 -16.04 -10.65 -26.50
N LEU A 72 -15.91 -11.85 -27.05
CA LEU A 72 -14.72 -12.33 -27.71
C LEU A 72 -15.03 -12.53 -29.19
N ARG A 73 -14.16 -12.05 -30.08
CA ARG A 73 -14.21 -12.29 -31.52
C ARG A 73 -12.92 -12.95 -31.98
N LEU A 74 -13.02 -14.18 -32.46
CA LEU A 74 -11.89 -14.94 -32.99
C LEU A 74 -11.49 -14.45 -34.39
N PRO A 75 -10.27 -14.73 -34.86
CA PRO A 75 -9.82 -14.34 -36.21
C PRO A 75 -10.67 -14.92 -37.35
N ASP A 76 -11.32 -16.07 -37.12
CA ASP A 76 -12.23 -16.70 -38.08
C ASP A 76 -13.65 -16.11 -38.07
N GLY A 77 -13.86 -15.01 -37.32
CA GLY A 77 -15.11 -14.29 -37.25
C GLY A 77 -16.11 -14.83 -36.24
N ARG A 78 -15.85 -15.98 -35.59
CA ARG A 78 -16.72 -16.50 -34.52
C ARG A 78 -16.74 -15.54 -33.33
N VAL A 79 -17.92 -15.38 -32.73
CA VAL A 79 -18.15 -14.51 -31.58
C VAL A 79 -18.68 -15.33 -30.41
N SER A 80 -18.19 -15.04 -29.21
CA SER A 80 -18.65 -15.61 -27.95
C SER A 80 -18.89 -14.50 -26.92
N GLN A 81 -19.77 -14.73 -25.95
CA GLN A 81 -20.02 -13.79 -24.86
C GLN A 81 -20.14 -14.50 -23.52
N ALA A 82 -19.74 -13.84 -22.45
CA ALA A 82 -19.91 -14.29 -21.08
C ALA A 82 -20.34 -13.12 -20.18
N ARG A 83 -21.01 -13.43 -19.07
CA ARG A 83 -21.47 -12.44 -18.10
C ARG A 83 -21.04 -12.82 -16.68
N ALA A 84 -20.78 -11.83 -15.85
CA ALA A 84 -20.47 -11.98 -14.43
C ALA A 84 -21.10 -10.85 -13.62
N GLN A 85 -21.38 -11.11 -12.35
CA GLN A 85 -21.86 -10.08 -11.42
C GLN A 85 -20.70 -9.55 -10.59
N VAL A 86 -20.60 -8.23 -10.47
CA VAL A 86 -19.69 -7.53 -9.56
C VAL A 86 -20.52 -6.79 -8.54
N THR A 87 -20.38 -7.17 -7.27
CA THR A 87 -21.00 -6.47 -6.14
C THR A 87 -19.97 -5.54 -5.53
N VAL A 88 -20.31 -4.26 -5.45
CA VAL A 88 -19.48 -3.21 -4.86
C VAL A 88 -20.20 -2.65 -3.63
N GLU A 89 -19.57 -2.79 -2.48
CA GLU A 89 -20.08 -2.32 -1.21
C GLU A 89 -19.78 -0.84 -0.97
N SER A 90 -20.58 -0.21 -0.12
CA SER A 90 -20.34 1.17 0.29
C SER A 90 -19.11 1.24 1.19
N GLY A 91 -18.17 2.13 0.86
CA GLY A 91 -17.05 2.46 1.73
C GLY A 91 -17.40 3.48 2.82
N GLY A 92 -18.64 3.99 2.86
CA GLY A 92 -19.05 5.10 3.73
C GLY A 92 -19.16 6.45 2.98
N PRO A 93 -19.24 7.59 3.68
CA PRO A 93 -19.31 8.91 3.05
C PRO A 93 -18.00 9.26 2.34
N GLU A 94 -18.06 10.05 1.26
CA GLU A 94 -16.84 10.50 0.57
C GLU A 94 -15.90 11.25 1.53
N GLN A 95 -14.60 11.02 1.37
CA GLN A 95 -13.59 11.56 2.26
C GLN A 95 -12.26 11.74 1.53
N ALA A 96 -11.69 12.94 1.60
CA ALA A 96 -10.31 13.18 1.23
C ALA A 96 -9.38 12.70 2.37
N VAL A 97 -8.47 11.79 2.02
CA VAL A 97 -7.41 11.30 2.91
C VAL A 97 -6.08 11.70 2.30
N LEU A 98 -5.27 12.42 3.08
CA LEU A 98 -3.95 12.88 2.68
C LEU A 98 -2.90 12.15 3.50
N THR A 99 -2.15 11.26 2.86
CA THR A 99 -1.00 10.58 3.47
C THR A 99 0.29 11.35 3.14
N VAL A 100 1.09 11.62 4.16
CA VAL A 100 2.33 12.40 4.15
C VAL A 100 3.49 11.42 4.36
N LEU A 101 4.17 11.06 3.27
CA LEU A 101 5.36 10.22 3.30
C LEU A 101 6.60 11.08 3.46
N GLN A 102 6.91 11.41 4.71
CA GLN A 102 8.02 12.28 5.04
C GLN A 102 9.36 11.51 5.16
N GLY A 103 10.33 11.88 4.34
CA GLY A 103 11.74 11.53 4.52
C GLY A 103 12.51 12.62 5.28
N SER A 104 13.83 12.45 5.39
CA SER A 104 14.71 13.41 6.07
C SER A 104 14.77 14.78 5.37
N ASP A 105 14.67 14.79 4.03
CA ASP A 105 14.78 15.98 3.17
C ASP A 105 13.75 15.98 2.03
N SER A 106 12.94 14.94 1.94
CA SER A 106 11.96 14.72 0.87
C SER A 106 10.56 14.51 1.43
N LEU A 107 9.55 14.89 0.67
CA LEU A 107 8.14 14.65 0.97
C LEU A 107 7.47 14.00 -0.24
N ALA A 108 6.66 12.97 0.00
CA ALA A 108 5.65 12.56 -0.96
C ALA A 108 4.24 12.68 -0.37
N LEU A 109 3.29 13.09 -1.20
CA LEU A 109 1.88 13.24 -0.83
C LEU A 109 1.06 12.23 -1.63
N SER A 110 0.10 11.60 -0.96
CA SER A 110 -0.80 10.66 -1.62
C SER A 110 -2.25 10.89 -1.21
N ALA A 111 -3.13 10.74 -2.20
CA ALA A 111 -4.58 10.69 -2.02
C ALA A 111 -5.10 9.24 -2.12
N GLY A 112 -4.21 8.24 -2.17
CA GLY A 112 -4.55 6.86 -2.51
C GLY A 112 -5.60 6.22 -1.60
N SER A 113 -5.70 6.68 -0.36
CA SER A 113 -6.70 6.21 0.61
C SER A 113 -7.98 7.06 0.64
N SER A 114 -8.14 8.01 -0.29
CA SER A 114 -9.35 8.84 -0.40
C SER A 114 -10.49 8.03 -1.00
N ARG A 115 -11.69 8.25 -0.47
CA ARG A 115 -12.92 7.61 -0.94
C ARG A 115 -13.76 8.64 -1.68
N VAL A 116 -13.85 8.51 -2.99
CA VAL A 116 -14.62 9.41 -3.87
C VAL A 116 -15.34 8.59 -4.93
N TYR A 117 -16.59 8.93 -5.20
CA TYR A 117 -17.50 8.13 -6.03
C TYR A 117 -17.68 8.69 -7.46
N LEU A 118 -16.65 9.36 -7.95
CA LEU A 118 -16.46 9.77 -9.34
C LEU A 118 -14.96 9.81 -9.67
N PRO A 119 -14.60 9.76 -10.97
CA PRO A 119 -13.23 10.05 -11.40
C PRO A 119 -12.76 11.43 -10.92
N TYR A 120 -11.56 11.50 -10.36
CA TYR A 120 -10.97 12.75 -9.89
C TYR A 120 -9.48 12.82 -10.19
N THR A 121 -8.97 14.06 -10.25
CA THR A 121 -7.53 14.34 -10.24
C THR A 121 -7.20 15.08 -8.95
N PRO A 122 -6.39 14.51 -8.04
CA PRO A 122 -6.05 15.18 -6.78
C PRO A 122 -5.19 16.41 -7.06
N GLN A 123 -5.49 17.50 -6.36
CA GLN A 123 -4.68 18.72 -6.38
C GLN A 123 -4.01 18.90 -5.04
N TYR A 124 -2.67 18.99 -5.05
CA TYR A 124 -1.88 19.15 -3.84
C TYR A 124 -1.32 20.56 -3.75
N THR A 125 -1.27 21.10 -2.54
CA THR A 125 -0.48 22.29 -2.22
C THR A 125 0.44 22.03 -1.06
N LEU A 126 1.59 22.70 -1.06
CA LEU A 126 2.54 22.77 0.04
C LEU A 126 2.77 24.25 0.35
N ASP A 127 2.48 24.65 1.59
CA ASP A 127 2.52 26.03 2.06
C ASP A 127 1.76 27.00 1.15
N GLY A 128 0.58 26.54 0.68
CA GLY A 128 -0.30 27.29 -0.21
C GLY A 128 0.13 27.31 -1.68
N ARG A 129 1.27 26.71 -2.04
CA ARG A 129 1.74 26.64 -3.43
C ARG A 129 1.38 25.30 -4.05
N PRO A 130 0.84 25.26 -5.29
CA PRO A 130 0.61 24.00 -5.99
C PRO A 130 1.91 23.21 -6.15
N VAL A 131 1.84 21.90 -5.88
CA VAL A 131 2.96 20.98 -6.10
C VAL A 131 2.58 19.90 -7.09
N THR A 132 3.51 19.57 -7.96
CA THR A 132 3.36 18.50 -8.97
C THR A 132 4.51 17.52 -8.83
N GLY A 133 4.27 16.27 -9.23
CA GLY A 133 5.22 15.18 -9.03
C GLY A 133 5.19 14.59 -7.62
N ARG A 134 5.75 13.38 -7.50
CA ARG A 134 5.65 12.58 -6.26
C ARG A 134 6.54 13.11 -5.14
N ARG A 135 7.75 13.58 -5.43
CA ARG A 135 8.71 14.02 -4.40
C ARG A 135 8.89 15.54 -4.44
N GLN A 136 8.79 16.15 -3.28
CA GLN A 136 9.09 17.56 -3.01
C GLN A 136 10.28 17.64 -2.07
N THR A 137 11.14 18.65 -2.22
CA THR A 137 12.19 18.94 -1.22
C THR A 137 11.62 19.82 -0.12
N LEU A 138 12.04 19.58 1.12
CA LEU A 138 11.62 20.38 2.28
C LEU A 138 12.78 21.15 2.88
N THR A 139 12.54 22.43 3.18
CA THR A 139 13.37 23.18 4.12
C THR A 139 13.01 22.78 5.55
N PRO A 140 13.90 22.78 6.54
CA PRO A 140 13.53 22.57 7.93
C PRO A 140 12.51 23.62 8.42
N GLY A 141 11.41 23.19 9.05
CA GLY A 141 10.39 24.11 9.54
C GLY A 141 9.01 23.48 9.66
N LEU A 142 8.04 24.30 10.07
CA LEU A 142 6.64 23.90 10.07
C LEU A 142 6.05 24.10 8.67
N HIS A 143 5.41 23.06 8.15
CA HIS A 143 4.76 23.08 6.83
C HIS A 143 3.28 22.75 6.92
N THR A 144 2.54 23.15 5.90
CA THR A 144 1.15 22.78 5.68
C THR A 144 1.01 22.14 4.30
N ALA A 145 0.59 20.88 4.25
CA ALA A 145 0.19 20.21 3.01
C ALA A 145 -1.34 20.14 2.91
N SER A 146 -1.89 20.41 1.74
CA SER A 146 -3.33 20.28 1.48
C SER A 146 -3.61 19.44 0.25
N LEU A 147 -4.74 18.75 0.28
CA LEU A 147 -5.31 17.94 -0.78
C LEU A 147 -6.73 18.43 -1.07
N LEU A 148 -6.96 18.83 -2.30
CA LEU A 148 -8.28 19.16 -2.83
C LEU A 148 -8.70 18.10 -3.84
N ILE A 149 -9.85 17.48 -3.61
CA ILE A 149 -10.47 16.51 -4.51
C ILE A 149 -11.89 16.96 -4.86
N LYS A 150 -12.30 16.75 -6.10
CA LYS A 150 -13.69 16.94 -6.53
C LYS A 150 -14.55 15.74 -6.07
N GLY A 151 -15.37 15.94 -5.06
CA GLY A 151 -16.39 14.98 -4.61
C GLY A 151 -17.72 15.13 -5.36
N SER A 152 -18.62 14.17 -5.14
CA SER A 152 -19.96 14.11 -5.75
C SER A 152 -20.84 15.27 -5.28
N ASP A 153 -20.72 15.62 -3.99
CA ASP A 153 -21.53 16.66 -3.34
C ASP A 153 -20.79 18.00 -3.19
N GLY A 154 -19.58 18.10 -3.76
CA GLY A 154 -18.74 19.29 -3.69
C GLY A 154 -17.26 18.97 -3.47
N PRO A 155 -16.40 20.00 -3.41
CA PRO A 155 -14.97 19.81 -3.17
C PRO A 155 -14.69 19.30 -1.74
N LEU A 156 -13.82 18.30 -1.64
CA LEU A 156 -13.29 17.75 -0.39
C LEU A 156 -11.88 18.31 -0.17
N LEU A 157 -11.68 19.01 0.94
CA LEU A 157 -10.39 19.57 1.33
C LEU A 157 -9.86 18.87 2.58
N ARG A 158 -8.63 18.35 2.52
CA ARG A 158 -7.88 17.85 3.66
C ARG A 158 -6.59 18.63 3.81
N THR A 159 -6.28 19.06 5.03
CA THR A 159 -5.04 19.79 5.34
C THR A 159 -4.32 19.12 6.51
N VAL A 160 -3.01 18.95 6.37
CA VAL A 160 -2.11 18.38 7.37
C VAL A 160 -1.00 19.38 7.67
N ARG A 161 -0.72 19.59 8.96
CA ARG A 161 0.42 20.38 9.43
C ARG A 161 1.47 19.45 10.00
N PHE A 162 2.72 19.64 9.63
CA PHE A 162 3.81 18.75 10.03
C PHE A 162 5.13 19.51 10.15
N GLN A 163 5.99 19.01 11.03
CA GLN A 163 7.34 19.53 11.21
C GLN A 163 8.30 18.78 10.27
N SER A 164 9.17 19.52 9.59
CA SER A 164 10.29 18.99 8.81
C SER A 164 11.62 19.39 9.45
N GLY A 165 12.67 18.63 9.13
CA GLY A 165 14.02 18.89 9.58
C GLY A 165 14.93 17.69 9.33
N PRO A 166 16.26 17.86 9.46
CA PRO A 166 17.20 16.79 9.24
C PRO A 166 17.00 15.70 10.30
N VAL A 167 16.60 14.52 9.84
CA VAL A 167 16.51 13.30 10.67
C VAL A 167 17.42 12.25 10.01
N PRO A 168 18.69 12.15 10.44
CA PRO A 168 19.63 11.21 9.85
C PRO A 168 19.11 9.76 9.90
N GLY A 169 19.17 9.09 8.75
CA GLY A 169 19.05 7.64 8.66
C GLY A 169 20.42 6.97 8.68
N ASN A 170 20.45 5.63 8.61
CA ASN A 170 21.70 4.88 8.53
C ASN A 170 21.49 3.60 7.71
N LEU A 171 21.93 3.64 6.45
CA LEU A 171 21.76 2.52 5.51
C LEU A 171 22.42 1.22 6.00
N ALA A 172 23.57 1.31 6.68
CA ALA A 172 24.23 0.13 7.23
C ALA A 172 23.40 -0.49 8.37
N PHE A 173 22.72 0.33 9.16
CA PHE A 173 21.79 -0.15 10.18
C PHE A 173 20.56 -0.81 9.55
N ASP A 174 19.98 -0.20 8.51
CA ASP A 174 18.83 -0.76 7.80
C ASP A 174 19.17 -2.13 7.20
N GLN A 175 20.32 -2.24 6.51
CA GLN A 175 20.81 -3.49 5.93
C GLN A 175 21.09 -4.56 6.98
N GLU A 176 21.66 -4.17 8.13
CA GLU A 176 21.95 -5.12 9.21
C GLU A 176 20.67 -5.64 9.87
N VAL A 177 19.64 -4.80 10.04
CA VAL A 177 18.32 -5.24 10.51
C VAL A 177 17.72 -6.27 9.54
N VAL A 178 17.80 -6.05 8.22
CA VAL A 178 17.33 -7.01 7.20
C VAL A 178 18.10 -8.33 7.32
N ARG A 179 19.43 -8.28 7.44
CA ARG A 179 20.29 -9.46 7.57
C ARG A 179 19.95 -10.28 8.83
N LEU A 180 19.79 -9.60 9.97
CA LEU A 180 19.45 -10.24 11.25
C LEU A 180 18.03 -10.82 11.25
N THR A 181 17.08 -10.12 10.65
CA THR A 181 15.70 -10.61 10.45
C THR A 181 15.70 -11.89 9.61
N ASN A 182 16.41 -11.89 8.48
CA ASN A 182 16.53 -13.06 7.61
C ASN A 182 17.31 -14.22 8.26
N ARG A 183 18.29 -13.92 9.12
CA ARG A 183 18.97 -14.94 9.94
C ARG A 183 17.98 -15.61 10.89
N ALA A 184 17.16 -14.85 11.60
CA ALA A 184 16.16 -15.40 12.51
C ALA A 184 15.11 -16.24 11.77
N ARG A 185 14.64 -15.76 10.61
CA ARG A 185 13.73 -16.52 9.73
C ARG A 185 14.34 -17.84 9.27
N ALA A 186 15.59 -17.83 8.81
CA ALA A 186 16.27 -19.04 8.35
C ALA A 186 16.53 -20.05 9.49
N GLN A 187 16.81 -19.58 10.71
CA GLN A 187 17.00 -20.43 11.88
C GLN A 187 15.69 -21.01 12.42
N GLY A 188 14.56 -20.33 12.16
CA GLY A 188 13.26 -20.68 12.71
C GLY A 188 13.14 -20.26 14.18
N TRP A 189 12.29 -19.26 14.43
CA TRP A 189 12.02 -18.74 15.77
C TRP A 189 10.60 -19.10 16.21
N ASP A 190 10.46 -19.54 17.46
CA ASP A 190 9.16 -19.79 18.08
C ASP A 190 8.74 -18.55 18.87
N CYS A 191 7.71 -17.86 18.37
CA CYS A 191 7.23 -16.61 18.96
C CYS A 191 6.58 -16.78 20.34
N THR A 192 6.09 -17.97 20.67
CA THR A 192 5.50 -18.27 21.98
C THR A 192 6.61 -18.53 23.01
N ARG A 193 7.61 -19.34 22.64
CA ARG A 193 8.76 -19.63 23.50
C ARG A 193 9.80 -18.50 23.53
N GLN A 194 9.73 -17.56 22.59
CA GLN A 194 10.69 -16.48 22.40
C GLN A 194 12.13 -17.02 22.27
N ALA A 195 12.28 -18.11 21.53
CA ALA A 195 13.54 -18.83 21.36
C ALA A 195 13.60 -19.56 20.01
N PRO A 196 14.79 -20.00 19.57
CA PRO A 196 14.92 -20.83 18.38
C PRO A 196 14.13 -22.15 18.46
N GLY A 197 13.89 -22.74 17.28
CA GLY A 197 13.18 -24.01 17.12
C GLY A 197 11.73 -23.85 16.67
N GLY A 198 11.39 -22.73 16.02
CA GLY A 198 10.17 -22.58 15.22
C GLY A 198 10.39 -23.04 13.77
N PRO A 199 9.39 -22.90 12.89
CA PRO A 199 9.55 -23.21 11.48
C PRO A 199 10.54 -22.25 10.81
N ALA A 200 11.47 -22.79 10.03
CA ALA A 200 12.36 -22.00 9.18
C ALA A 200 11.58 -21.42 7.98
N LEU A 201 11.87 -20.17 7.63
CA LEU A 201 11.23 -19.46 6.53
C LEU A 201 12.27 -18.90 5.56
N SER A 202 11.86 -18.73 4.31
CA SER A 202 12.66 -18.07 3.28
C SER A 202 12.99 -16.63 3.67
N ALA A 203 14.15 -16.18 3.22
CA ALA A 203 14.60 -14.79 3.37
C ALA A 203 13.64 -13.82 2.65
N LEU A 204 13.43 -12.66 3.26
CA LEU A 204 12.71 -11.53 2.71
C LEU A 204 13.64 -10.72 1.82
N ALA A 205 13.13 -10.30 0.66
CA ALA A 205 13.81 -9.35 -0.22
C ALA A 205 13.56 -7.91 0.25
N LEU A 206 14.58 -7.06 0.22
CA LEU A 206 14.42 -5.63 0.52
C LEU A 206 13.62 -4.96 -0.61
N ASN A 207 12.62 -4.16 -0.24
CA ASN A 207 11.78 -3.42 -1.17
C ASN A 207 11.79 -1.91 -0.83
N ASP A 208 12.10 -1.08 -1.83
CA ASP A 208 12.26 0.37 -1.64
C ASP A 208 10.93 1.08 -1.30
N ARG A 209 9.80 0.56 -1.79
CA ARG A 209 8.47 1.12 -1.50
C ARG A 209 8.10 0.87 -0.06
N LEU A 210 8.31 -0.36 0.43
CA LEU A 210 8.15 -0.68 1.85
C LEU A 210 9.10 0.16 2.72
N SER A 211 10.36 0.33 2.30
CA SER A 211 11.35 1.13 3.03
C SER A 211 10.99 2.62 3.07
N GLU A 212 10.34 3.16 2.03
CA GLU A 212 9.79 4.52 2.04
C GLU A 212 8.67 4.68 3.07
N ALA A 213 7.77 3.71 3.20
CA ALA A 213 6.72 3.72 4.24
C ALA A 213 7.32 3.61 5.66
N ALA A 214 8.30 2.73 5.85
CA ALA A 214 9.02 2.59 7.11
C ALA A 214 9.73 3.89 7.50
N ARG A 215 10.36 4.57 6.53
CA ARG A 215 11.03 5.85 6.74
C ARG A 215 10.06 6.95 7.11
N ALA A 216 8.91 7.03 6.44
CA ALA A 216 7.84 7.97 6.79
C ALA A 216 7.41 7.81 8.25
N GLN A 217 7.27 6.58 8.72
CA GLN A 217 6.87 6.30 10.09
C GLN A 217 7.98 6.61 11.11
N SER A 218 9.23 6.23 10.84
CA SER A 218 10.35 6.51 11.75
C SER A 218 10.66 8.01 11.87
N VAL A 219 10.63 8.74 10.74
CA VAL A 219 10.78 10.20 10.72
C VAL A 219 9.58 10.89 11.36
N GLY A 220 8.37 10.41 11.08
CA GLY A 220 7.13 10.89 11.69
C GLY A 220 7.15 10.77 13.21
N MET A 221 7.49 9.59 13.75
CA MET A 221 7.61 9.40 15.21
C MET A 221 8.66 10.32 15.84
N ALA A 222 9.80 10.52 15.16
CA ALA A 222 10.85 11.40 15.64
C ALA A 222 10.40 12.86 15.73
N LEU A 223 9.89 13.43 14.63
CA LEU A 223 9.52 14.85 14.54
C LEU A 223 8.15 15.16 15.17
N GLY A 224 7.20 14.23 15.05
CA GLY A 224 5.84 14.34 15.58
C GLY A 224 5.71 13.96 17.06
N ARG A 225 6.80 13.53 17.70
CA ARG A 225 6.88 13.24 19.15
C ARG A 225 5.83 12.22 19.62
N TYR A 226 5.63 11.17 18.83
CA TYR A 226 4.72 10.07 19.16
C TYR A 226 5.40 8.71 18.98
N PHE A 227 4.79 7.67 19.54
CA PHE A 227 5.18 6.28 19.32
C PHE A 227 3.92 5.41 19.23
N ALA A 228 3.42 5.23 18.01
CA ALA A 228 2.19 4.49 17.71
C ALA A 228 2.16 4.11 16.22
N HIS A 229 1.48 3.02 15.86
CA HIS A 229 1.34 2.59 14.46
C HIS A 229 0.56 3.59 13.59
N VAL A 230 -0.45 4.24 14.17
CA VAL A 230 -1.18 5.33 13.52
C VAL A 230 -0.38 6.61 13.67
N SER A 231 -0.10 7.28 12.55
CA SER A 231 0.68 8.50 12.53
C SER A 231 -0.09 9.65 13.16
N ALA A 232 0.52 10.31 14.15
CA ALA A 232 -0.02 11.53 14.72
C ALA A 232 0.11 12.74 13.77
N VAL A 233 0.82 12.60 12.64
CA VAL A 233 1.02 13.66 11.65
C VAL A 233 -0.22 13.81 10.77
N ASP A 234 -0.67 12.74 10.13
CA ASP A 234 -1.72 12.77 9.12
C ASP A 234 -2.93 11.86 9.45
N GLY A 235 -2.79 10.99 10.45
CA GLY A 235 -3.76 9.97 10.82
C GLY A 235 -3.60 8.65 10.07
N SER A 236 -2.55 8.50 9.26
CA SER A 236 -2.35 7.29 8.45
C SER A 236 -2.03 6.07 9.30
N ASP A 237 -2.66 4.94 9.02
CA ASP A 237 -2.23 3.63 9.51
C ASP A 237 -1.08 3.04 8.65
N PRO A 238 -0.46 1.92 9.06
CA PRO A 238 0.66 1.35 8.30
C PRO A 238 0.33 0.97 6.86
N PHE A 239 -0.88 0.45 6.61
CA PHE A 239 -1.33 0.02 5.28
C PHE A 239 -1.51 1.22 4.36
N GLN A 240 -2.14 2.29 4.87
CA GLN A 240 -2.30 3.54 4.14
C GLN A 240 -0.95 4.17 3.76
N ARG A 241 0.08 4.04 4.61
CA ARG A 241 1.44 4.48 4.27
C ARG A 241 2.07 3.61 3.19
N ILE A 242 1.95 2.28 3.29
CA ILE A 242 2.48 1.35 2.29
C ILE A 242 1.80 1.60 0.92
N ASP A 243 0.47 1.71 0.89
CA ASP A 243 -0.31 2.04 -0.31
C ASP A 243 0.09 3.38 -0.92
N ALA A 244 0.33 4.39 -0.08
CA ALA A 244 0.77 5.71 -0.53
C ALA A 244 2.11 5.68 -1.28
N THR A 245 2.95 4.66 -1.05
CA THR A 245 4.20 4.48 -1.79
C THR A 245 3.99 3.88 -3.19
N GLY A 246 2.76 3.45 -3.49
CA GLY A 246 2.42 2.69 -4.70
C GLY A 246 2.81 1.21 -4.61
N TYR A 247 3.06 0.67 -3.41
CA TYR A 247 3.17 -0.77 -3.22
C TYR A 247 1.82 -1.43 -3.54
N ARG A 248 1.86 -2.64 -4.10
CA ARG A 248 0.66 -3.37 -4.55
C ARG A 248 0.82 -4.82 -4.12
N GLY A 249 0.67 -5.06 -2.81
CA GLY A 249 0.70 -6.39 -2.21
C GLY A 249 -0.64 -6.73 -1.54
N ARG A 250 -0.74 -7.95 -1.02
CA ARG A 250 -1.98 -8.49 -0.40
C ARG A 250 -1.88 -8.82 1.08
N ALA A 251 -0.67 -8.80 1.63
CA ALA A 251 -0.41 -9.08 3.03
C ALA A 251 0.69 -8.14 3.51
N GLU A 252 0.39 -7.37 4.55
CA GLU A 252 1.24 -6.31 5.05
C GLU A 252 1.28 -6.32 6.58
N ALA A 253 2.39 -5.89 7.16
CA ALA A 253 2.51 -5.71 8.60
C ALA A 253 3.57 -4.66 8.93
N GLU A 254 3.55 -4.17 10.17
CA GLU A 254 4.53 -3.21 10.67
C GLU A 254 5.04 -3.62 12.06
N ASN A 255 6.34 -3.50 12.25
CA ASN A 255 6.98 -3.47 13.56
C ASN A 255 7.57 -2.07 13.77
N ILE A 256 7.34 -1.47 14.94
CA ILE A 256 7.99 -0.21 15.35
C ILE A 256 8.81 -0.44 16.61
N ALA A 257 9.88 0.32 16.77
CA ALA A 257 10.66 0.35 18.00
C ALA A 257 11.31 1.73 18.20
N ALA A 258 11.65 2.04 19.45
CA ALA A 258 12.29 3.29 19.79
C ALA A 258 13.25 3.11 20.99
N GLY A 259 14.38 3.80 20.94
CA GLY A 259 15.40 3.80 22.01
C GLY A 259 16.48 2.72 21.89
N GLN A 260 16.29 1.67 21.09
CA GLN A 260 17.35 0.69 20.81
C GLN A 260 18.46 1.34 20.00
N THR A 261 19.71 1.09 20.40
CA THR A 261 20.88 1.81 19.88
C THR A 261 21.63 1.10 18.77
N THR A 262 21.27 -0.16 18.50
CA THR A 262 21.92 -1.00 17.49
C THR A 262 20.91 -1.89 16.76
N PRO A 263 21.21 -2.32 15.52
CA PRO A 263 20.42 -3.30 14.80
C PRO A 263 20.17 -4.62 15.57
N GLN A 264 21.19 -5.12 16.28
CA GLN A 264 21.04 -6.35 17.07
C GLN A 264 20.05 -6.17 18.22
N GLN A 265 20.14 -5.05 18.96
CA GLN A 265 19.22 -4.77 20.06
C GLN A 265 17.77 -4.67 19.60
N VAL A 266 17.52 -4.03 18.46
CA VAL A 266 16.13 -3.86 17.97
C VAL A 266 15.55 -5.16 17.43
N VAL A 267 16.32 -5.95 16.70
CA VAL A 267 15.85 -7.26 16.21
C VAL A 267 15.63 -8.24 17.37
N ASP A 268 16.52 -8.28 18.35
CA ASP A 268 16.31 -9.08 19.57
C ASP A 268 15.05 -8.66 20.33
N ALA A 269 14.79 -7.36 20.43
CA ALA A 269 13.60 -6.83 21.09
C ALA A 269 12.30 -7.25 20.35
N TRP A 270 12.29 -7.17 19.02
CA TRP A 270 11.14 -7.64 18.22
C TRP A 270 10.94 -9.16 18.33
N LEU A 271 12.00 -9.97 18.29
CA LEU A 271 11.89 -11.42 18.41
C LEU A 271 11.41 -11.89 19.79
N ARG A 272 11.70 -11.13 20.85
CA ARG A 272 11.19 -11.37 22.22
C ARG A 272 9.79 -10.81 22.47
N SER A 273 9.18 -10.17 21.48
CA SER A 273 7.81 -9.68 21.57
C SER A 273 6.91 -10.54 20.67
N PRO A 274 5.97 -11.33 21.22
CA PRO A 274 5.18 -12.26 20.42
C PRO A 274 4.50 -11.61 19.20
N GLY A 275 3.89 -10.43 19.37
CA GLY A 275 3.25 -9.70 18.25
C GLY A 275 4.23 -9.32 17.14
N HIS A 276 5.38 -8.73 17.49
CA HIS A 276 6.39 -8.34 16.50
C HIS A 276 7.08 -9.55 15.87
N CYS A 277 7.28 -10.61 16.65
CA CYS A 277 7.82 -11.87 16.17
C CYS A 277 6.89 -12.52 15.14
N HIS A 278 5.57 -12.51 15.37
CA HIS A 278 4.60 -13.03 14.39
C HIS A 278 4.65 -12.29 13.06
N ASN A 279 4.99 -10.99 13.05
CA ASN A 279 5.24 -10.26 11.81
C ASN A 279 6.54 -10.74 11.14
N ILE A 280 7.65 -10.85 11.90
CA ILE A 280 8.94 -11.34 11.38
C ILE A 280 8.83 -12.76 10.82
N MET A 281 8.05 -13.62 11.47
CA MET A 281 7.81 -15.02 11.11
C MET A 281 6.51 -15.22 10.30
N GLY A 282 5.98 -14.15 9.71
CA GLY A 282 4.78 -14.19 8.86
C GLY A 282 5.08 -14.64 7.43
N ASP A 283 4.01 -14.96 6.68
CA ASP A 283 4.05 -15.37 5.26
C ASP A 283 4.25 -14.16 4.31
N TYR A 284 5.39 -13.49 4.48
CA TYR A 284 5.84 -12.39 3.64
C TYR A 284 7.02 -12.82 2.78
N THR A 285 7.23 -12.10 1.67
CA THR A 285 8.38 -12.30 0.76
C THR A 285 9.26 -11.07 0.68
N GLU A 286 8.78 -9.92 1.15
CA GLU A 286 9.48 -8.64 1.08
C GLU A 286 9.47 -7.91 2.43
N ILE A 287 10.48 -7.07 2.63
CA ILE A 287 10.66 -6.23 3.81
C ILE A 287 11.09 -4.82 3.39
N GLY A 288 10.62 -3.82 4.12
CA GLY A 288 11.20 -2.49 4.17
C GLY A 288 11.70 -2.18 5.58
N VAL A 289 12.80 -1.45 5.68
CA VAL A 289 13.35 -1.03 6.97
C VAL A 289 13.77 0.42 6.89
N ALA A 290 13.56 1.16 7.98
CA ALA A 290 14.17 2.46 8.16
C ALA A 290 14.54 2.72 9.62
N TYR A 291 15.74 3.23 9.80
CA TYR A 291 16.25 3.87 11.01
C TYR A 291 16.13 5.38 10.89
N ALA A 292 15.77 6.04 12.00
CA ALA A 292 15.79 7.50 12.13
C ALA A 292 16.37 7.90 13.49
N ALA A 293 17.33 8.82 13.47
CA ALA A 293 17.91 9.43 14.67
C ALA A 293 17.53 10.91 14.77
N LEU A 294 17.03 11.33 15.93
CA LEU A 294 16.79 12.73 16.23
C LEU A 294 17.19 13.03 17.68
N GLN A 295 18.36 13.63 17.86
CA GLN A 295 18.81 14.04 19.20
C GLN A 295 17.82 15.01 19.83
N GLY A 296 17.54 14.82 21.12
CA GLY A 296 16.56 15.62 21.87
C GLY A 296 15.10 15.25 21.63
N SER A 297 14.80 14.27 20.77
CA SER A 297 13.47 13.64 20.74
C SER A 297 13.24 12.75 21.97
N VAL A 298 12.02 12.27 22.16
CA VAL A 298 11.63 11.45 23.33
C VAL A 298 12.50 10.19 23.49
N TYR A 299 12.85 9.52 22.38
CA TYR A 299 13.60 8.27 22.40
C TYR A 299 14.96 8.34 21.70
N GLY A 300 15.27 9.45 21.02
CA GLY A 300 16.50 9.67 20.26
C GLY A 300 16.64 8.83 18.97
N GLN A 301 16.14 7.60 18.97
CA GLN A 301 16.28 6.63 17.89
C GLN A 301 14.96 5.91 17.65
N TYR A 302 14.62 5.70 16.38
CA TYR A 302 13.37 5.11 15.93
C TYR A 302 13.65 4.13 14.81
N TRP A 303 12.86 3.06 14.80
CA TRP A 303 13.00 1.97 13.87
C TRP A 303 11.63 1.55 13.37
N THR A 304 11.53 1.21 12.10
CA THR A 304 10.32 0.61 11.54
C THR A 304 10.71 -0.52 10.59
N GLN A 305 10.05 -1.66 10.71
CA GLN A 305 9.98 -2.68 9.66
C GLN A 305 8.59 -2.66 9.07
N THR A 306 8.50 -2.72 7.75
CA THR A 306 7.28 -2.99 7.01
C THR A 306 7.46 -4.30 6.25
N PHE A 307 6.40 -5.10 6.17
CA PHE A 307 6.43 -6.40 5.49
C PHE A 307 5.41 -6.41 4.36
N GLY A 308 5.70 -7.18 3.31
CA GLY A 308 4.84 -7.22 2.14
C GLY A 308 4.89 -8.56 1.41
N ARG A 309 3.82 -8.84 0.66
CA ARG A 309 3.78 -9.90 -0.34
C ARG A 309 3.08 -9.41 -1.62
N PRO A 310 3.79 -9.34 -2.76
CA PRO A 310 3.21 -9.07 -4.08
C PRO A 310 2.19 -10.13 -4.46
#